data_AF-A0A971PB61-F1
#
_entry.id   AF-A0A971PB61-F1
#
_cell.length_a   1.000
_cell.length_b   1.000
_cell.length_c   1.000
_cell.angle_alpha   90.00
_cell.angle_beta   90.00
_cell.angle_gamma   90.00
#
_symmetry.space_group_name_H-M   'P 1'
#
loop_
_entity.id
_entity.type
_entity.pdbx_description
1 polymer ?
#
loop_
_entity_poly.entity_id
_entity_poly.type
_entity_poly.pdbx_seq_one_letter_code
_entity_poly.pdbx_strand_id
1 'polypeptide(L)'
;MDFDLARPIYQQIIDEYKKKLIRGELRQGDKILSQREYAEKARTNPNTVQRAYREMENMKLVETVRGQGTFVCIAPEQLELIRNEMAGSVIELCVSEMKALGFTEQEIRVRLEQVLVNAKEVITDDRV
;
A
#
# COMPACT_ATOMS: atom_id res chain seq x y z
N MET A 1 -3.93 -0.71 -13.62
CA MET A 1 -3.79 -1.44 -12.34
C MET A 1 -4.50 -2.75 -12.54
N ASP A 2 -3.79 -3.85 -12.37
CA ASP A 2 -4.39 -5.18 -12.44
C ASP A 2 -4.77 -5.58 -11.02
N PHE A 3 -6.06 -5.87 -10.82
CA PHE A 3 -6.59 -6.24 -9.52
C PHE A 3 -6.58 -7.75 -9.36
N ASP A 4 -6.14 -8.22 -8.20
CA ASP A 4 -6.27 -9.61 -7.80
C ASP A 4 -7.72 -9.88 -7.36
N LEU A 5 -8.44 -10.70 -8.11
CA LEU A 5 -9.85 -11.01 -7.81
C LEU A 5 -10.02 -11.86 -6.55
N ALA A 6 -8.96 -12.48 -6.03
CA ALA A 6 -8.99 -13.23 -4.77
C ALA A 6 -9.06 -12.31 -3.53
N ARG A 7 -8.77 -11.01 -3.70
CA ARG A 7 -8.79 -10.02 -2.61
C ARG A 7 -9.80 -8.91 -2.90
N PRO A 8 -10.48 -8.34 -1.89
CA PRO A 8 -11.40 -7.23 -2.12
C PRO A 8 -10.72 -6.04 -2.82
N ILE A 9 -11.27 -5.65 -3.98
CA ILE A 9 -10.69 -4.59 -4.82
C ILE A 9 -10.57 -3.25 -4.07
N TYR A 10 -11.55 -2.90 -3.23
CA TYR A 10 -11.50 -1.64 -2.46
C TYR A 10 -10.28 -1.60 -1.53
N GLN A 11 -9.87 -2.76 -0.96
CA GLN A 11 -8.70 -2.85 -0.09
C GLN A 11 -7.41 -2.65 -0.90
N GLN A 12 -7.36 -3.18 -2.11
CA GLN A 12 -6.21 -3.00 -3.01
C GLN A 12 -6.03 -1.52 -3.40
N ILE A 13 -7.13 -0.79 -3.61
CA ILE A 13 -7.10 0.67 -3.85
C ILE A 13 -6.51 1.38 -2.63
N ILE A 14 -6.98 1.08 -1.41
CA ILE A 14 -6.46 1.68 -0.18
C ILE A 14 -4.96 1.37 -0.03
N ASP A 15 -4.55 0.12 -0.24
CA ASP A 15 -3.15 -0.31 -0.16
C ASP A 15 -2.27 0.43 -1.18
N GLU A 16 -2.79 0.70 -2.39
CA GLU A 16 -2.09 1.49 -3.41
C GLU A 16 -1.85 2.91 -2.93
N TYR A 17 -2.89 3.60 -2.42
CA TYR A 17 -2.76 4.96 -1.89
C TYR A 17 -1.80 5.03 -0.71
N LYS A 18 -1.88 4.07 0.24
CA LYS A 18 -0.93 3.97 1.35
C LYS A 18 0.52 3.86 0.85
N LYS A 19 0.77 3.02 -0.17
CA LYS A 19 2.11 2.88 -0.78
C LYS A 19 2.59 4.18 -1.42
N LYS A 20 1.73 4.90 -2.15
CA LYS A 20 2.07 6.20 -2.76
C LYS A 20 2.44 7.24 -1.71
N LEU A 21 1.68 7.30 -0.62
CA LEU A 21 1.97 8.18 0.53
C LEU A 21 3.31 7.81 1.17
N ILE A 22 3.53 6.52 1.45
CA ILE A 22 4.78 6.01 2.05
C ILE A 22 6.01 6.33 1.20
N ARG A 23 5.89 6.23 -0.13
CA ARG A 23 6.96 6.56 -1.10
C ARG A 23 7.14 8.06 -1.32
N GLY A 24 6.25 8.89 -0.79
CA GLY A 24 6.26 10.35 -0.97
C GLY A 24 5.79 10.82 -2.35
N GLU A 25 5.15 9.95 -3.13
CA GLU A 25 4.50 10.27 -4.42
C GLU A 25 3.24 11.13 -4.20
N LEU A 26 2.62 11.00 -3.02
CA LEU A 26 1.53 11.85 -2.54
C LEU A 26 1.93 12.43 -1.18
N ARG A 27 1.62 13.70 -0.97
CA ARG A 27 1.94 14.47 0.23
C ARG A 27 0.69 15.08 0.83
N GLN A 28 0.77 15.47 2.10
CA GLN A 28 -0.31 16.17 2.77
C GLN A 28 -0.71 17.44 1.99
N GLY A 29 -2.01 17.63 1.79
CA GLY A 29 -2.57 18.72 0.98
C GLY A 29 -2.72 18.40 -0.50
N ASP A 30 -2.12 17.31 -1.01
CA ASP A 30 -2.26 16.95 -2.43
C ASP A 30 -3.70 16.56 -2.75
N LYS A 31 -4.21 17.11 -3.86
CA LYS A 31 -5.51 16.72 -4.41
C LYS A 31 -5.40 15.38 -5.13
N ILE A 32 -6.28 14.44 -4.79
CA ILE A 32 -6.38 13.16 -5.48
C ILE A 32 -7.52 13.17 -6.49
N LEU A 33 -7.52 12.19 -7.40
CA LEU A 33 -8.62 11.97 -8.34
C LEU A 33 -9.96 11.89 -7.60
N SER A 34 -11.03 12.40 -8.22
CA SER A 34 -12.36 12.10 -7.73
C SER A 34 -12.68 10.61 -7.87
N GLN A 35 -13.67 10.15 -7.11
CA GLN A 35 -14.13 8.75 -7.17
C GLN A 35 -14.53 8.32 -8.59
N ARG A 36 -15.14 9.23 -9.37
CA ARG A 36 -15.55 8.96 -10.75
C ARG A 36 -14.34 8.84 -11.68
N GLU A 37 -13.43 9.80 -11.63
CA GLU A 37 -12.20 9.79 -12.44
C GLU A 37 -11.34 8.56 -12.14
N TYR A 38 -11.21 8.18 -10.85
CA TYR A 38 -10.49 6.98 -10.48
C TYR A 38 -11.19 5.71 -11.00
N ALA A 39 -12.51 5.61 -10.87
CA ALA A 39 -13.28 4.46 -11.38
C ALA A 39 -13.10 4.27 -12.89
N GLU A 40 -13.15 5.36 -13.66
CA GLU A 40 -12.92 5.35 -15.11
C GLU A 40 -11.49 4.92 -15.44
N LYS A 41 -10.49 5.56 -14.81
CA LYS A 41 -9.07 5.28 -15.06
C LYS A 41 -8.68 3.84 -14.66
N ALA A 42 -9.20 3.35 -13.54
CA ALA A 42 -8.94 2.01 -13.04
C ALA A 42 -9.85 0.95 -13.68
N ARG A 43 -10.85 1.34 -14.51
CA ARG A 43 -11.87 0.46 -15.09
C ARG A 43 -12.51 -0.46 -14.04
N THR A 44 -12.84 0.12 -12.89
CA THR A 44 -13.40 -0.62 -11.75
C THR A 44 -14.78 -0.09 -11.36
N ASN A 45 -15.53 -0.88 -10.59
CA ASN A 45 -16.88 -0.51 -10.20
C ASN A 45 -16.89 0.78 -9.36
N PRO A 46 -17.65 1.83 -9.73
CA PRO A 46 -17.74 3.08 -8.98
C PRO A 46 -18.10 2.90 -7.49
N ASN A 47 -18.94 1.92 -7.17
CA ASN A 47 -19.31 1.63 -5.78
C ASN A 47 -18.12 1.08 -4.97
N THR A 48 -17.24 0.33 -5.62
CA THR A 48 -16.00 -0.18 -5.00
C THR A 48 -15.03 0.96 -4.71
N VAL A 49 -14.90 1.92 -5.63
CA VAL A 49 -14.09 3.13 -5.42
C VAL A 49 -14.68 4.00 -4.31
N GLN A 50 -16.00 4.20 -4.31
CA GLN A 50 -16.69 4.93 -3.26
C GLN A 50 -16.42 4.31 -1.88
N ARG A 51 -16.51 2.98 -1.76
CA ARG A 51 -16.16 2.27 -0.54
C ARG A 51 -14.70 2.53 -0.14
N ALA A 52 -13.75 2.39 -1.07
CA ALA A 52 -12.34 2.65 -0.79
C ALA A 52 -12.13 4.09 -0.26
N TYR A 53 -12.71 5.09 -0.91
CA TYR A 53 -12.57 6.50 -0.49
C TYR A 53 -13.18 6.77 0.88
N ARG A 54 -14.35 6.18 1.18
CA ARG A 54 -14.97 6.28 2.50
C ARG A 54 -14.08 5.66 3.58
N GLU A 55 -13.50 4.49 3.33
CA GLU A 55 -12.58 3.84 4.28
C GLU A 55 -11.29 4.66 4.46
N MET A 56 -10.74 5.22 3.38
CA MET A 56 -9.57 6.11 3.47
C MET A 56 -9.88 7.38 4.30
N GLU A 57 -11.08 7.93 4.17
CA GLU A 57 -11.54 9.07 4.98
C GLU A 57 -11.74 8.69 6.45
N ASN A 58 -12.33 7.53 6.73
CA ASN A 58 -12.43 6.97 8.09
C ASN A 58 -11.05 6.77 8.74
N MET A 59 -10.06 6.36 7.96
CA MET A 59 -8.66 6.20 8.38
C MET A 59 -7.88 7.52 8.47
N LYS A 60 -8.50 8.66 8.15
CA LYS A 60 -7.86 9.99 8.06
C LYS A 60 -6.67 10.02 7.09
N LEU A 61 -6.74 9.23 6.02
CA LEU A 61 -5.78 9.30 4.91
C LEU A 61 -6.08 10.51 4.02
N VAL A 62 -7.36 10.73 3.80
CA VAL A 62 -7.89 11.77 2.93
C VAL A 62 -9.09 12.45 3.56
N GLU A 63 -9.41 13.65 3.09
CA GLU A 63 -10.62 14.39 3.44
C GLU A 63 -11.31 14.91 2.19
N THR A 64 -12.64 14.84 2.15
CA THR A 64 -13.42 15.38 1.05
C THR A 64 -13.97 16.76 1.40
N VAL A 65 -13.48 17.78 0.71
CA VAL A 65 -14.00 19.14 0.80
C VAL A 65 -15.10 19.32 -0.25
N ARG A 66 -16.34 19.49 0.22
CA ARG A 66 -17.53 19.60 -0.64
C ARG A 66 -17.34 20.69 -1.71
N GLY A 67 -17.47 20.30 -2.97
CA GLY A 67 -17.32 21.20 -4.13
C GLY A 67 -15.87 21.48 -4.56
N GLN A 68 -14.86 21.05 -3.80
CA GLN A 68 -13.45 21.33 -4.09
C GLN A 68 -12.65 20.07 -4.47
N GLY A 69 -13.00 18.92 -3.89
CA GLY A 69 -12.40 17.61 -4.20
C GLY A 69 -11.99 16.85 -2.94
N THR A 70 -11.16 15.83 -3.13
CA THR A 70 -10.62 15.02 -2.04
C THR A 70 -9.11 15.24 -1.95
N PHE A 71 -8.61 15.45 -0.74
CA PHE A 71 -7.23 15.85 -0.46
C PHE A 71 -6.60 14.92 0.57
N VAL A 72 -5.29 14.71 0.48
CA VAL A 72 -4.54 13.94 1.49
C VAL A 72 -4.45 14.76 2.78
N CYS A 73 -4.82 14.15 3.91
CA CYS A 73 -4.81 14.84 5.21
C CYS A 73 -4.00 14.14 6.31
N ILE A 74 -3.46 12.94 6.05
CA ILE A 74 -2.70 12.16 7.04
C ILE A 74 -1.46 12.92 7.55
N ALA A 75 -1.25 12.86 8.87
CA ALA A 75 -0.06 13.40 9.51
C ALA A 75 1.17 12.48 9.32
N PRO A 76 2.39 13.02 9.20
CA PRO A 76 3.61 12.23 9.01
C PRO A 76 3.82 11.12 10.04
N GLU A 77 3.50 11.38 11.31
CA GLU A 77 3.65 10.43 12.41
C GLU A 77 2.71 9.23 12.25
N GLN A 78 1.48 9.48 11.80
CA GLN A 78 0.51 8.42 11.52
C GLN A 78 0.92 7.60 10.29
N LEU A 79 1.49 8.26 9.28
CA LEU A 79 2.00 7.58 8.09
C LEU A 79 3.16 6.64 8.43
N GLU A 80 4.02 7.04 9.38
CA GLU A 80 5.09 6.19 9.90
C GLU A 80 4.55 4.93 10.58
N LEU A 81 3.50 5.07 11.40
CA LEU A 81 2.84 3.92 12.04
C LEU A 81 2.29 2.94 11.00
N ILE A 82 1.56 3.45 10.01
CA ILE A 82 1.02 2.62 8.92
C ILE A 82 2.14 1.92 8.15
N ARG A 83 3.26 2.59 7.90
CA ARG A 83 4.42 1.98 7.23
C ARG A 83 4.96 0.80 8.01
N ASN A 84 5.13 0.98 9.32
CA ASN A 84 5.66 -0.07 10.19
C ASN A 84 4.68 -1.24 10.35
N GLU A 85 3.38 -0.96 10.47
CA GLU A 85 2.33 -1.99 10.49
C GLU A 85 2.33 -2.81 9.19
N MET A 86 2.35 -2.15 8.04
CA MET A 86 2.38 -2.83 6.74
C MET A 86 3.64 -3.68 6.56
N ALA A 87 4.81 -3.17 6.97
CA ALA A 87 6.06 -3.92 6.94
C ALA A 87 6.01 -5.13 7.88
N GLY A 88 5.49 -4.94 9.09
CA GLY A 88 5.29 -5.99 10.09
C GLY A 88 4.42 -7.12 9.55
N SER A 89 3.24 -6.81 9.02
CA SER A 89 2.32 -7.82 8.46
C SER A 89 2.95 -8.63 7.32
N VAL A 90 3.78 -8.01 6.48
CA VAL A 90 4.49 -8.72 5.40
C VAL A 90 5.51 -9.71 5.97
N ILE A 91 6.28 -9.28 6.97
CA ILE A 91 7.28 -10.13 7.62
C ILE A 91 6.60 -11.26 8.41
N GLU A 92 5.52 -10.97 9.13
CA GLU A 92 4.75 -11.96 9.87
C GLU A 92 4.18 -13.05 8.95
N LEU A 93 3.58 -12.65 7.82
CA LEU A 93 3.10 -13.60 6.82
C LEU A 93 4.24 -14.46 6.29
N CYS A 94 5.35 -13.84 5.90
CA CYS A 94 6.53 -14.55 5.40
C CYS A 94 7.06 -15.59 6.41
N VAL A 95 7.24 -15.18 7.67
CA VAL A 95 7.72 -16.06 8.75
C VAL A 95 6.73 -17.20 9.01
N SER A 96 5.43 -16.92 9.00
CA SER A 96 4.36 -17.92 9.16
C SER A 96 4.43 -18.99 8.07
N GLU A 97 4.50 -18.59 6.80
CA GLU A 97 4.61 -19.51 5.66
C GLU A 97 5.90 -20.34 5.71
N MET A 98 7.04 -19.73 6.07
CA MET A 98 8.30 -20.46 6.21
C MET A 98 8.25 -21.49 7.35
N LYS A 99 7.65 -21.15 8.49
CA LYS A 99 7.47 -22.09 9.60
C LYS A 99 6.55 -23.25 9.20
N ALA A 100 5.51 -23.00 8.40
CA ALA A 100 4.63 -24.06 7.87
C ALA A 100 5.36 -25.03 6.92
N LEU A 101 6.43 -24.57 6.26
CA LEU A 101 7.32 -25.40 5.44
C LEU A 101 8.40 -26.14 6.26
N GLY A 102 8.43 -25.98 7.59
CA GLY A 102 9.36 -26.66 8.49
C GLY A 102 10.69 -25.93 8.70
N PHE A 103 10.81 -24.67 8.27
CA PHE A 103 12.03 -23.89 8.48
C PHE A 103 12.19 -23.49 9.95
N THR A 104 13.42 -23.59 10.44
CA THR A 104 13.85 -23.04 11.73
C THR A 104 14.09 -21.53 11.62
N GLU A 105 14.10 -20.84 12.76
CA GLU A 105 14.35 -19.40 12.81
C GLU A 105 15.72 -19.02 12.22
N GLN A 106 16.72 -19.90 12.39
CA GLN A 106 18.05 -19.67 11.84
C GLN A 106 18.05 -19.77 10.32
N GLU A 107 17.35 -20.75 9.74
CA GLU A 107 17.24 -20.90 8.28
C GLU A 107 16.46 -19.73 7.66
N ILE A 108 15.43 -19.23 8.35
CA ILE A 108 14.68 -18.03 7.94
C ILE A 108 15.61 -16.81 7.86
N ARG A 109 16.43 -16.58 8.90
CA ARG A 109 17.40 -15.47 8.93
C ARG A 109 18.40 -15.56 7.78
N VAL A 110 19.01 -16.73 7.59
CA VAL A 110 19.97 -16.97 6.50
C VAL A 110 19.34 -16.74 5.13
N ARG A 111 18.10 -17.24 4.92
CA ARG A 111 17.38 -17.05 3.65
C ARG A 111 17.06 -15.59 3.39
N LEU A 112 16.66 -14.84 4.42
CA LEU A 112 16.37 -13.41 4.31
C LEU A 112 17.65 -12.63 3.95
N GLU A 113 18.77 -12.92 4.60
CA GLU A 113 20.06 -12.29 4.29
C GLU A 113 20.48 -12.54 2.83
N GLN A 114 20.33 -13.78 2.33
CA GLN A 114 20.63 -14.12 0.94
C GLN A 114 19.79 -13.30 -0.05
N VAL A 115 18.48 -13.17 0.21
CA VAL A 115 17.58 -12.38 -0.66
C VAL A 115 17.97 -10.89 -0.63
N LEU A 116 18.32 -10.34 0.53
CA LEU A 116 18.72 -8.94 0.66
C LEU A 116 20.05 -8.64 -0.04
N VAL A 117 20.98 -9.58 -0.08
CA VAL A 117 22.22 -9.47 -0.86
C VAL A 117 21.91 -9.45 -2.35
N ASN A 118 21.11 -10.40 -2.82
CA ASN A 118 20.74 -10.50 -4.24
C ASN A 118 19.90 -9.29 -4.72
N ALA A 119 19.04 -8.74 -3.87
CA ALA A 119 18.22 -7.57 -4.21
C ALA A 119 19.05 -6.28 -4.39
N LYS A 120 20.23 -6.18 -3.75
CA LYS A 120 21.14 -5.04 -3.95
C LYS A 120 21.78 -5.03 -5.34
N GLU A 121 21.99 -6.21 -5.94
CA GLU A 121 22.58 -6.33 -7.28
C GLU A 121 21.59 -5.94 -8.39
N VAL A 122 20.29 -6.12 -8.16
CA VAL A 122 19.23 -5.75 -9.13
C VAL A 122 18.96 -4.24 -9.15
N ILE A 123 19.06 -3.55 -8.00
CA ILE A 123 18.78 -2.11 -7.89
C ILE A 123 19.88 -1.25 -8.56
N THR A 124 21.07 -1.80 -8.80
CA THR A 124 22.16 -1.10 -9.51
C THR A 124 21.97 -1.01 -11.03
N ASP A 125 21.05 -1.78 -11.63
CA ASP A 125 20.86 -1.83 -13.09
C ASP A 125 19.76 -0.85 -13.60
N ASP A 126 18.80 -0.45 -12.75
CA ASP A 126 17.69 0.45 -13.11
C ASP A 126 18.04 1.96 -13.04
N ARG A 127 19.32 2.33 -13.21
CA ARG A 127 19.79 3.73 -13.26
C ARG A 127 20.51 4.09 -14.57
N VAL A 128 19.94 3.66 -15.71
CA VAL A 128 20.32 4.15 -17.05
C VAL A 128 19.17 4.88 -17.70
#